data_AF-A0A6V7PJE9-F1
#
_entry.id   AF-A0A6V7PJE9-F1
#
_cell.length_a   1.000
_cell.length_b   1.000
_cell.length_c   1.000
_cell.angle_alpha   90.00
_cell.angle_beta   90.00
_cell.angle_gamma   90.00
#
_symmetry.space_group_name_H-M   'P 1'
#
loop_
_entity.id
_entity.type
_entity.pdbx_description
1 polymer ?
#
loop_
_entity_poly.entity_id
_entity_poly.type
_entity_poly.pdbx_seq_one_letter_code
_entity_poly.pdbx_strand_id
1 'polypeptide(L)'
;MGLNVGLPKIMTVDSRKRAPPHPLSNPRRIPLQPPPRWSELGSDPGGKQWFNLTLARQKKAVKIFPRPTAGPLRPIVQCQTLKYNMKSRAGRGFTLEELKAAGIPKKFAPTIGIAVDHRRKNRSLEGLQANVQRLKTYKAKLVIFPRRPRKFKAGDSAPEELATATQIQGQYMPIVHEKPSVELVKVTDEMKSFKAYAKLRVERMNQRQIGARLKKAAEAEKEEKK
;
A
#
# COMPACT_ATOMS: atom_id res chain seq x y z
N MET A 1 42.96 -76.88 -37.19
CA MET A 1 42.72 -75.43 -37.31
C MET A 1 41.28 -75.15 -36.90
N GLY A 2 41.06 -74.75 -35.65
CA GLY A 2 39.72 -74.46 -35.12
C GLY A 2 39.42 -72.97 -35.27
N LEU A 3 38.49 -72.62 -36.16
CA LEU A 3 37.99 -71.26 -36.33
C LEU A 3 36.86 -71.02 -35.32
N ASN A 4 37.19 -70.39 -34.20
CA ASN A 4 36.22 -69.97 -33.21
C ASN A 4 35.63 -68.61 -33.65
N VAL A 5 34.45 -68.64 -34.29
CA VAL A 5 33.75 -67.42 -34.74
C VAL A 5 32.92 -66.88 -33.58
N GLY A 6 33.42 -65.84 -32.92
CA GLY A 6 32.72 -65.16 -31.83
C GLY A 6 31.50 -64.39 -32.34
N LEU A 7 30.33 -64.67 -31.76
CA LEU A 7 29.10 -63.91 -31.99
C LEU A 7 29.23 -62.46 -31.47
N PRO A 8 28.68 -61.46 -32.18
CA PRO A 8 28.73 -60.07 -31.72
C PRO A 8 27.78 -59.83 -30.54
N LYS A 9 28.29 -59.18 -29.48
CA LYS A 9 27.48 -58.75 -28.33
C LYS A 9 26.63 -57.53 -28.70
N ILE A 10 25.31 -57.67 -28.61
CA ILE A 10 24.35 -56.56 -28.72
C ILE A 10 24.40 -55.75 -27.42
N MET A 11 24.77 -54.46 -27.52
CA MET A 11 24.67 -53.53 -26.38
C MET A 11 23.24 -52.99 -26.28
N THR A 12 22.47 -53.46 -25.31
CA THR A 12 21.21 -52.81 -24.92
C THR A 12 21.50 -51.64 -23.98
N VAL A 13 21.10 -50.43 -24.37
CA VAL A 13 21.13 -49.27 -23.47
C VAL A 13 19.92 -49.40 -22.55
N ASP A 14 20.18 -49.65 -21.27
CA ASP A 14 19.14 -49.68 -20.23
C ASP A 14 18.46 -48.30 -20.16
N SER A 15 17.22 -48.23 -20.64
CA SER A 15 16.38 -47.02 -20.68
C SER A 15 15.88 -46.58 -19.30
N ARG A 16 16.36 -47.21 -18.20
CA ARG A 16 16.04 -46.82 -16.82
C ARG A 16 17.00 -45.84 -16.16
N LYS A 17 17.95 -45.22 -16.88
CA LYS A 17 18.70 -44.08 -16.33
C LYS A 17 17.84 -42.81 -16.35
N ARG A 18 17.09 -42.56 -15.27
CA ARG A 18 16.50 -41.25 -15.00
C ARG A 18 17.59 -40.19 -15.05
N ALA A 19 17.33 -39.09 -15.76
CA ALA A 19 18.21 -37.91 -15.75
C ALA A 19 18.48 -37.47 -14.30
N PRO A 20 19.71 -37.03 -13.96
CA PRO A 20 20.00 -36.55 -12.61
C PRO A 20 19.08 -35.37 -12.27
N PRO A 21 18.55 -35.29 -11.03
CA PRO A 21 17.72 -34.15 -10.63
C PRO A 21 18.53 -32.86 -10.81
N HIS A 22 17.90 -31.83 -11.38
CA HIS A 22 18.50 -30.50 -11.53
C HIS A 22 19.12 -30.06 -10.18
N PRO A 23 20.35 -29.50 -10.17
CA PRO A 23 20.97 -29.09 -8.92
C PRO A 23 20.08 -28.03 -8.27
N LEU A 24 19.63 -28.31 -7.03
CA LEU A 24 19.02 -27.29 -6.18
C LEU A 24 19.98 -26.11 -6.15
N SER A 25 19.52 -24.92 -6.55
CA SER A 25 20.31 -23.70 -6.50
C SER A 25 20.66 -23.42 -5.04
N ASN A 26 21.80 -23.93 -4.57
CA ASN A 26 22.26 -23.74 -3.20
C ASN A 26 22.87 -22.32 -3.14
N PRO A 27 22.24 -21.35 -2.44
CA PRO A 27 22.75 -19.98 -2.39
C PRO A 27 24.03 -19.86 -1.54
N ARG A 28 24.52 -20.98 -0.98
CA ARG A 28 25.70 -21.04 -0.12
C ARG A 28 26.98 -21.00 -0.94
N ARG A 29 27.34 -19.81 -1.41
CA ARG A 29 28.67 -19.51 -2.00
C ARG A 29 29.70 -19.04 -0.97
N ILE A 30 29.33 -18.97 0.31
CA ILE A 30 30.19 -18.51 1.42
C ILE A 30 30.27 -19.63 2.47
N PRO A 31 31.46 -19.99 2.98
CA PRO A 31 31.60 -20.94 4.09
C PRO A 31 30.81 -20.45 5.29
N LEU A 32 30.00 -21.32 5.90
CA LEU A 32 29.33 -21.00 7.16
C LEU A 32 30.42 -20.79 8.22
N GLN A 33 30.51 -19.57 8.76
CA GLN A 33 31.28 -19.33 9.97
C GLN A 33 30.74 -20.24 11.07
N PRO A 34 31.60 -20.76 11.98
CA PRO A 34 31.15 -21.60 13.06
C PRO A 34 30.06 -20.89 13.87
N PRO A 35 29.02 -21.62 14.33
CA PRO A 35 27.93 -21.00 15.07
C PRO A 35 28.48 -20.29 16.31
N PRO A 36 27.95 -19.10 16.66
CA PRO A 36 28.37 -18.39 17.87
C PRO A 36 28.18 -19.29 19.09
N ARG A 37 29.08 -19.15 20.08
CA ARG A 37 29.05 -19.96 21.31
C ARG A 37 27.72 -19.69 22.03
N TRP A 38 27.12 -20.71 22.66
CA TRP A 38 25.84 -20.56 23.40
C TRP A 38 25.81 -19.39 24.42
N SER A 39 26.98 -18.98 24.93
CA SER A 39 27.14 -17.79 25.79
C SER A 39 26.89 -16.45 25.09
N GLU A 40 26.98 -16.39 23.76
CA GLU A 40 26.73 -15.20 22.93
C GLU A 40 25.26 -15.09 22.49
N LEU A 41 24.50 -16.18 22.58
CA LEU A 41 23.05 -16.22 22.29
C LEU A 41 22.18 -15.80 23.49
N GLY A 42 22.80 -15.49 24.64
CA GLY A 42 22.15 -15.19 25.92
C GLY A 42 21.84 -13.72 26.20
N SER A 43 21.50 -12.93 25.19
CA SER A 43 21.02 -11.55 25.37
C SER A 43 20.22 -11.15 24.15
N ASP A 44 18.97 -11.59 24.05
CA ASP A 44 18.11 -11.29 22.91
C ASP A 44 18.01 -9.75 22.72
N PRO A 45 18.73 -9.16 21.74
CA PRO A 45 18.88 -7.71 21.65
C PRO A 45 17.55 -7.02 21.37
N GLY A 46 16.62 -7.78 20.75
CA GLY A 46 15.28 -7.32 20.39
C GLY A 46 14.43 -6.95 21.59
N GLY A 47 14.54 -7.67 22.72
CA GLY A 47 13.79 -7.37 23.94
C GLY A 47 14.24 -6.06 24.60
N LYS A 48 15.56 -5.86 24.69
CA LYS A 48 16.17 -4.61 25.22
C LYS A 48 15.86 -3.43 24.30
N GLN A 49 15.90 -3.64 22.98
CA GLN A 49 15.57 -2.63 21.98
C GLN A 49 14.08 -2.23 22.01
N TRP A 50 13.16 -3.20 22.17
CA TRP A 50 11.73 -2.95 22.31
C TRP A 50 11.42 -2.16 23.58
N PHE A 51 12.04 -2.53 24.71
CA PHE A 51 11.91 -1.79 25.97
C PHE A 51 12.41 -0.34 25.82
N ASN A 52 13.57 -0.14 25.19
CA ASN A 52 14.12 1.19 24.91
C ASN A 52 13.20 2.03 24.00
N LEU A 53 12.56 1.41 22.99
CA LEU A 53 11.57 2.08 22.13
C LEU A 53 10.32 2.50 22.92
N THR A 54 9.85 1.66 23.84
CA THR A 54 8.69 1.96 24.71
C THR A 54 9.01 3.13 25.66
N LEU A 55 10.17 3.11 26.31
CA LEU A 55 10.64 4.22 27.14
C LEU A 55 10.78 5.52 26.35
N ALA A 56 11.33 5.46 25.13
CA ALA A 56 11.43 6.63 24.27
C ALA A 56 10.05 7.20 23.87
N ARG A 57 9.06 6.32 23.62
CA ARG A 57 7.67 6.74 23.33
C ARG A 57 7.02 7.41 24.54
N GLN A 58 7.21 6.88 25.75
CA GLN A 58 6.70 7.49 26.98
C GLN A 58 7.32 8.88 27.21
N LYS A 59 8.66 8.98 27.11
CA LYS A 59 9.37 10.28 27.22
C LYS A 59 8.88 11.29 26.17
N LYS A 60 8.63 10.84 24.94
CA LYS A 60 8.08 11.68 23.87
C LYS A 60 6.65 12.15 24.18
N ALA A 61 5.79 11.28 24.71
CA ALA A 61 4.42 11.62 25.05
C ALA A 61 4.35 12.75 26.10
N VAL A 62 5.16 12.64 27.15
CA VAL A 62 5.30 13.68 28.20
C VAL A 62 5.80 15.00 27.60
N LYS A 63 6.83 14.95 26.74
CA LYS A 63 7.40 16.16 26.11
C LYS A 63 6.43 16.90 25.18
N ILE A 64 5.55 16.16 24.50
CA ILE A 64 4.68 16.69 23.44
C ILE A 64 3.29 17.07 23.97
N PHE A 65 2.95 16.69 25.20
CA PHE A 65 1.70 17.06 25.86
C PHE A 65 1.42 18.57 25.71
N PRO A 66 0.22 18.98 25.24
CA PRO A 66 -1.01 18.20 25.07
C PRO A 66 -1.22 17.52 23.70
N ARG A 67 -0.29 17.61 22.74
CA ARG A 67 -0.49 17.10 21.37
C ARG A 67 -0.51 15.55 21.32
N PRO A 68 -1.22 14.94 20.36
CA PRO A 68 -1.29 13.48 20.22
C PRO A 68 0.05 12.83 19.86
N THR A 69 0.32 11.66 20.42
CA THR A 69 1.62 10.96 20.32
C THR A 69 1.88 10.33 18.95
N ALA A 70 0.83 9.97 18.20
CA ALA A 70 0.92 9.31 16.90
C ALA A 70 1.51 10.17 15.77
N GLY A 71 1.71 11.47 16.02
CA GLY A 71 2.28 12.41 15.04
C GLY A 71 1.21 13.12 14.20
N PRO A 72 1.57 13.65 13.02
CA PRO A 72 0.67 14.47 12.21
C PRO A 72 -0.35 13.66 11.39
N LEU A 73 -1.44 14.29 10.96
CA LEU A 73 -2.50 13.68 10.16
C LEU A 73 -1.96 13.25 8.82
N ARG A 74 -2.32 12.04 8.43
CA ARG A 74 -1.96 11.47 7.13
C ARG A 74 -3.24 11.21 6.32
N PRO A 75 -3.21 11.44 4.99
CA PRO A 75 -4.35 11.22 4.10
C PRO A 75 -4.61 9.72 3.89
N ILE A 76 -5.78 9.42 3.36
CA ILE A 76 -6.14 8.11 2.83
C ILE A 76 -5.61 8.03 1.39
N VAL A 77 -4.83 7.00 1.10
CA VAL A 77 -4.21 6.78 -0.22
C VAL A 77 -4.38 5.32 -0.62
N GLN A 78 -4.71 5.07 -1.89
CA GLN A 78 -4.75 3.72 -2.45
C GLN A 78 -3.36 3.25 -2.87
N CYS A 79 -3.13 1.93 -2.82
CA CYS A 79 -1.86 1.37 -3.29
C CYS A 79 -1.81 1.30 -4.83
N GLN A 80 -0.59 1.20 -5.39
CA GLN A 80 -0.36 1.43 -6.82
C GLN A 80 -0.70 0.24 -7.73
N THR A 81 -0.43 -1.00 -7.29
CA THR A 81 -0.52 -2.17 -8.16
C THR A 81 -1.92 -2.77 -8.17
N LEU A 82 -2.29 -3.48 -9.25
CA LEU A 82 -3.59 -4.17 -9.37
C LEU A 82 -3.90 -5.11 -8.19
N LYS A 83 -2.88 -5.74 -7.60
CA LYS A 83 -3.04 -6.63 -6.44
C LYS A 83 -3.44 -5.88 -5.16
N TYR A 84 -3.03 -4.62 -5.02
CA TYR A 84 -3.18 -3.86 -3.78
C TYR A 84 -4.04 -2.60 -3.91
N ASN A 85 -4.53 -2.26 -5.11
CA ASN A 85 -5.32 -1.05 -5.36
C ASN A 85 -6.61 -0.96 -4.52
N MET A 86 -7.16 -2.10 -4.08
CA MET A 86 -8.30 -2.17 -3.17
C MET A 86 -7.94 -1.82 -1.71
N LYS A 87 -6.65 -1.83 -1.37
CA LYS A 87 -6.18 -1.53 -0.01
C LYS A 87 -5.86 -0.04 0.12
N SER A 88 -6.60 0.60 1.01
CA SER A 88 -6.29 1.95 1.46
C SER A 88 -5.22 1.94 2.55
N ARG A 89 -4.43 3.01 2.65
CA ARG A 89 -3.41 3.14 3.69
C ARG A 89 -3.19 4.60 4.05
N ALA A 90 -2.49 4.83 5.16
CA ALA A 90 -2.02 6.16 5.52
C ALA A 90 -0.89 6.59 4.57
N GLY A 91 -1.12 7.65 3.80
CA GLY A 91 -0.17 8.22 2.85
C GLY A 91 0.97 8.99 3.52
N ARG A 92 1.75 9.76 2.75
CA ARG A 92 2.81 10.63 3.29
C ARG A 92 2.25 11.95 3.85
N GLY A 93 1.40 12.62 3.09
CA GLY A 93 0.81 13.90 3.43
C GLY A 93 -0.24 14.35 2.41
N PHE A 94 -1.03 15.34 2.79
CA PHE A 94 -2.06 15.95 1.96
C PHE A 94 -1.46 16.77 0.82
N THR A 95 -2.17 16.80 -0.30
CA THR A 95 -1.83 17.62 -1.46
C THR A 95 -2.23 19.08 -1.23
N LEU A 96 -1.68 19.97 -2.04
CA LEU A 96 -2.04 21.40 -2.00
C LEU A 96 -3.50 21.64 -2.42
N GLU A 97 -4.02 20.83 -3.35
CA GLU A 97 -5.40 20.89 -3.82
C GLU A 97 -6.40 20.52 -2.71
N GLU A 98 -6.16 19.42 -1.99
CA GLU A 98 -6.97 19.00 -0.85
C GLU A 98 -6.98 20.07 0.25
N LEU A 99 -5.82 20.64 0.56
CA LEU A 99 -5.69 21.70 1.57
C LEU A 99 -6.43 22.97 1.16
N LYS A 100 -6.33 23.37 -0.11
CA LYS A 100 -7.04 24.52 -0.66
C LYS A 100 -8.56 24.31 -0.58
N ALA A 101 -9.04 23.12 -0.95
CA ALA A 101 -10.45 22.77 -0.88
C ALA A 101 -10.98 22.68 0.58
N ALA A 102 -10.13 22.34 1.54
CA ALA A 102 -10.45 22.36 2.96
C ALA A 102 -10.31 23.75 3.62
N GLY A 103 -9.84 24.77 2.89
CA GLY A 103 -9.59 26.11 3.41
C GLY A 103 -8.42 26.18 4.41
N ILE A 104 -7.42 25.31 4.26
CA ILE A 104 -6.24 25.25 5.14
C ILE A 104 -5.01 25.75 4.38
N PRO A 105 -4.32 26.81 4.85
CA PRO A 105 -3.11 27.30 4.21
C PRO A 105 -1.96 26.28 4.32
N LYS A 106 -1.19 26.09 3.23
CA LYS A 106 -0.08 25.11 3.18
C LYS A 106 1.01 25.32 4.25
N LYS A 107 1.28 26.57 4.65
CA LYS A 107 2.26 26.90 5.69
C LYS A 107 1.72 26.68 7.10
N PHE A 108 0.40 26.78 7.28
CA PHE A 108 -0.28 26.58 8.54
C PHE A 108 -0.56 25.10 8.83
N ALA A 109 -0.76 24.28 7.80
CA ALA A 109 -1.02 22.85 7.96
C ALA A 109 0.01 22.11 8.84
N PRO A 110 1.34 22.25 8.65
CA PRO A 110 2.32 21.58 9.51
C PRO A 110 2.28 22.04 10.97
N THR A 111 1.91 23.30 11.25
CA THR A 111 1.91 23.84 12.63
C THR A 111 0.79 23.26 13.47
N ILE A 112 -0.35 22.95 12.85
CA ILE A 112 -1.50 22.28 13.46
C ILE A 112 -1.38 20.75 13.45
N GLY A 113 -0.28 20.20 12.91
CA GLY A 113 -0.07 18.75 12.87
C GLY A 113 -0.72 18.05 11.68
N ILE A 114 -0.79 18.69 10.51
CA ILE A 114 -1.19 18.06 9.25
C ILE A 114 0.04 17.87 8.37
N ALA A 115 0.30 16.64 7.91
CA ALA A 115 1.42 16.37 7.02
C ALA A 115 1.11 16.84 5.59
N VAL A 116 2.05 17.52 4.94
CA VAL A 116 1.89 18.02 3.56
C VAL A 116 2.84 17.29 2.63
N ASP A 117 2.34 16.85 1.47
CA ASP A 117 3.13 16.26 0.40
C ASP A 117 2.81 16.94 -0.93
N HIS A 118 3.73 17.79 -1.38
CA HIS A 118 3.61 18.57 -2.61
C HIS A 118 3.84 17.72 -3.88
N ARG A 119 4.31 16.47 -3.76
CA ARG A 119 4.61 15.61 -4.91
C ARG A 119 3.40 14.80 -5.39
N ARG A 120 2.45 14.51 -4.49
CA ARG A 120 1.27 13.72 -4.83
C ARG A 120 0.29 14.56 -5.65
N LYS A 121 -0.31 13.94 -6.66
CA LYS A 121 -1.33 14.54 -7.53
C LYS A 121 -2.64 13.77 -7.40
N ASN A 122 -3.77 14.45 -7.45
CA ASN A 122 -5.07 13.81 -7.47
C ASN A 122 -5.51 13.57 -8.92
N ARG A 123 -5.92 12.35 -9.23
CA ARG A 123 -6.48 11.98 -10.53
C ARG A 123 -7.97 11.67 -10.47
N SER A 124 -8.46 11.23 -9.31
CA SER A 124 -9.86 10.93 -9.04
C SER A 124 -10.48 11.96 -8.12
N LEU A 125 -11.75 12.27 -8.37
CA LEU A 125 -12.55 13.19 -7.57
C LEU A 125 -12.94 12.56 -6.22
N GLU A 126 -13.25 11.26 -6.20
CA GLU A 126 -13.59 10.52 -4.97
C GLU A 126 -12.48 10.60 -3.92
N GLY A 127 -11.22 10.36 -4.34
CA GLY A 127 -10.06 10.41 -3.45
C GLY A 127 -9.82 11.82 -2.90
N LEU A 128 -10.04 12.85 -3.73
CA LEU A 128 -9.98 14.25 -3.32
C LEU A 128 -11.04 14.54 -2.24
N GLN A 129 -12.30 14.17 -2.50
CA GLN A 129 -13.41 14.42 -1.57
C GLN A 129 -13.22 13.70 -0.23
N ALA A 130 -12.85 12.41 -0.24
CA ALA A 130 -12.60 11.65 0.99
C ALA A 130 -11.53 12.31 1.87
N ASN A 131 -10.44 12.79 1.27
CA ASN A 131 -9.37 13.48 1.99
C ASN A 131 -9.77 14.88 2.46
N VAL A 132 -10.56 15.62 1.67
CA VAL A 132 -11.12 16.92 2.10
C VAL A 132 -12.06 16.74 3.29
N GLN A 133 -12.94 15.74 3.27
CA GLN A 133 -13.81 15.41 4.40
C GLN A 133 -12.99 15.01 5.63
N ARG A 134 -11.91 14.24 5.44
CA ARG A 134 -10.96 13.89 6.51
C ARG A 134 -10.27 15.13 7.12
N LEU A 135 -9.94 16.13 6.31
CA LEU A 135 -9.38 17.40 6.81
C LEU A 135 -10.42 18.23 7.57
N LYS A 136 -11.66 18.31 7.07
CA LYS A 136 -12.75 19.04 7.74
C LYS A 136 -13.11 18.41 9.08
N THR A 137 -13.25 17.08 9.12
CA THR A 137 -13.52 16.33 10.36
C THR A 137 -12.37 16.45 11.35
N TYR A 138 -11.12 16.47 10.90
CA TYR A 138 -9.98 16.75 11.77
C TYR A 138 -10.01 18.17 12.34
N LYS A 139 -10.27 19.18 11.50
CA LYS A 139 -10.34 20.58 11.92
C LYS A 139 -11.45 20.80 12.97
N ALA A 140 -12.60 20.14 12.82
CA ALA A 140 -13.68 20.20 13.79
C ALA A 140 -13.33 19.56 15.14
N LYS A 141 -12.45 18.55 15.16
CA LYS A 141 -11.99 17.87 16.38
C LYS A 141 -10.74 18.50 17.01
N LEU A 142 -10.13 19.47 16.33
CA LEU A 142 -8.85 20.03 16.74
C LEU A 142 -9.06 21.18 17.73
N VAL A 143 -8.53 21.01 18.93
CA VAL A 143 -8.43 22.09 19.93
C VAL A 143 -7.09 22.81 19.76
N ILE A 144 -7.13 24.12 19.51
CA ILE A 144 -5.92 24.94 19.32
C ILE A 144 -5.69 25.82 20.55
N PHE A 145 -4.55 25.60 21.20
CA PHE A 145 -4.13 26.41 22.34
C PHE A 145 -3.56 27.75 21.88
N PRO A 146 -3.96 28.86 22.54
CA PRO A 146 -3.37 30.17 22.27
C PRO A 146 -1.88 30.14 22.61
N ARG A 147 -1.05 30.74 21.75
CA ARG A 147 0.42 30.80 21.98
C ARG A 147 0.78 31.54 23.27
N ARG A 148 -0.07 32.48 23.71
CA ARG A 148 0.03 33.17 25.00
C ARG A 148 -1.32 33.02 25.70
N PRO A 149 -1.38 32.51 26.95
CA PRO A 149 -2.64 32.13 27.60
C PRO A 149 -3.62 33.29 27.81
N ARG A 150 -3.13 34.53 27.83
CA ARG A 150 -3.95 35.75 28.01
C ARG A 150 -4.23 36.52 26.72
N LYS A 151 -3.73 36.07 25.57
CA LYS A 151 -3.91 36.75 24.28
C LYS A 151 -4.46 35.78 23.23
N PHE A 152 -5.77 35.71 23.16
CA PHE A 152 -6.50 34.91 22.17
C PHE A 152 -6.48 35.59 20.81
N LYS A 153 -6.28 34.79 19.76
CA LYS A 153 -6.33 35.20 18.36
C LYS A 153 -7.42 34.42 17.63
N ALA A 154 -7.76 34.90 16.43
CA ALA A 154 -8.67 34.19 15.53
C ALA A 154 -8.13 32.77 15.24
N GLY A 155 -8.91 31.75 15.61
CA GLY A 155 -8.56 30.34 15.43
C GLY A 155 -8.06 29.62 16.68
N ASP A 156 -7.96 30.30 17.83
CA ASP A 156 -7.76 29.65 19.13
C ASP A 156 -9.09 29.10 19.67
N SER A 157 -9.03 28.01 20.44
CA SER A 157 -10.19 27.40 21.09
C SER A 157 -10.68 28.18 22.31
N ALA A 158 -11.96 28.00 22.63
CA ALA A 158 -12.59 28.57 23.83
C ALA A 158 -11.96 28.00 25.11
N PRO A 159 -11.91 28.77 26.22
CA PRO A 159 -11.30 28.33 27.48
C PRO A 159 -11.90 27.04 28.05
N GLU A 160 -13.17 26.75 27.76
CA GLU A 160 -13.87 25.52 28.19
C GLU A 160 -13.31 24.26 27.48
N GLU A 161 -13.03 24.34 26.18
CA GLU A 161 -12.42 23.26 25.41
C GLU A 161 -10.97 23.01 25.83
N LEU A 162 -10.27 24.06 26.29
CA LEU A 162 -8.89 23.95 26.75
C LEU A 162 -8.78 23.16 28.06
N ALA A 163 -9.76 23.30 28.96
CA ALA A 163 -9.77 22.58 30.24
C ALA A 163 -10.08 21.08 30.07
N THR A 164 -10.88 20.73 29.06
CA THR A 164 -11.26 19.35 28.75
C THR A 164 -10.26 18.63 27.82
N ALA A 165 -9.29 19.37 27.26
CA ALA A 165 -8.32 18.82 26.33
C ALA A 165 -7.40 17.79 26.99
N THR A 166 -7.59 16.52 26.62
CA THR A 166 -6.75 15.40 27.04
C THR A 166 -5.88 14.91 25.89
N GLN A 167 -4.70 14.38 26.21
CA GLN A 167 -3.82 13.80 25.20
C GLN A 167 -4.38 12.45 24.73
N ILE A 168 -4.74 12.37 23.45
CA ILE A 168 -5.16 11.10 22.84
C ILE A 168 -3.95 10.17 22.72
N GLN A 169 -4.00 9.04 23.43
CA GLN A 169 -3.03 7.96 23.31
C GLN A 169 -3.44 7.02 22.16
N GLY A 170 -2.48 6.73 21.27
CA GLY A 170 -2.72 5.89 20.10
C GLY A 170 -3.01 6.66 18.81
N GLN A 171 -3.49 5.95 17.80
CA GLN A 171 -3.68 6.51 16.45
C GLN A 171 -5.01 7.25 16.37
N TYR A 172 -4.95 8.56 16.15
CA TYR A 172 -6.15 9.36 15.99
C TYR A 172 -6.72 9.22 14.57
N MET A 173 -8.06 9.14 14.48
CA MET A 173 -8.80 8.89 13.23
C MET A 173 -8.20 7.72 12.39
N PRO A 174 -8.20 6.48 12.90
CA PRO A 174 -7.70 5.35 12.13
C PRO A 174 -8.46 5.19 10.81
N ILE A 175 -7.79 4.67 9.79
CA ILE A 175 -8.42 4.36 8.51
C ILE A 175 -9.10 3.01 8.69
N VAL A 176 -10.42 3.02 8.74
CA VAL A 176 -11.22 1.80 8.85
C VAL A 176 -11.53 1.30 7.44
N HIS A 177 -11.38 0.00 7.24
CA HIS A 177 -11.78 -0.67 6.01
C HIS A 177 -13.21 -1.17 6.18
N GLU A 178 -14.15 -0.40 5.67
CA GLU A 178 -15.55 -0.81 5.63
C GLU A 178 -15.71 -1.95 4.63
N LYS A 179 -16.37 -3.02 5.09
CA LYS A 179 -16.78 -4.11 4.19
C LYS A 179 -18.04 -3.63 3.49
N PRO A 180 -18.10 -3.66 2.15
CA PRO A 180 -19.31 -3.28 1.44
C PRO A 180 -20.47 -4.19 1.86
N SER A 181 -21.60 -3.60 2.26
CA SER A 181 -22.84 -4.34 2.45
C SER A 181 -23.41 -4.69 1.09
N VAL A 182 -23.71 -5.97 0.87
CA VAL A 182 -24.33 -6.44 -0.38
C VAL A 182 -25.83 -6.58 -0.14
N GLU A 183 -26.62 -5.84 -0.91
CA GLU A 183 -28.07 -6.01 -0.92
C GLU A 183 -28.45 -7.16 -1.86
N LEU A 184 -29.41 -7.98 -1.43
CA LEU A 184 -29.91 -9.10 -2.22
C LEU A 184 -30.94 -8.58 -3.23
N VAL A 185 -30.56 -8.54 -4.51
CA VAL A 185 -31.43 -8.10 -5.60
C VAL A 185 -31.96 -9.32 -6.36
N LYS A 186 -33.20 -9.24 -6.85
CA LYS A 186 -33.77 -10.27 -7.74
C LYS A 186 -32.98 -10.33 -9.04
N VAL A 187 -32.65 -11.55 -9.48
CA VAL A 187 -31.89 -11.78 -10.73
C VAL A 187 -32.77 -11.40 -11.92
N THR A 188 -32.32 -10.40 -12.70
CA THR A 188 -33.00 -9.98 -13.94
C THR A 188 -32.69 -10.95 -15.08
N ASP A 189 -33.54 -10.98 -16.11
CA ASP A 189 -33.34 -11.87 -17.25
C ASP A 189 -32.08 -11.48 -18.08
N GLU A 190 -31.71 -10.20 -18.07
CA GLU A 190 -30.44 -9.72 -18.62
C GLU A 190 -29.24 -10.40 -17.93
N MET A 191 -29.24 -10.49 -16.60
CA MET A 191 -28.17 -11.15 -15.84
C MET A 191 -28.08 -12.65 -16.16
N LYS A 192 -29.21 -13.31 -16.43
CA LYS A 192 -29.25 -14.73 -16.83
C LYS A 192 -28.70 -14.93 -18.25
N SER A 193 -29.03 -14.03 -19.17
CA SER A 193 -28.57 -14.08 -20.56
C SER A 193 -27.07 -13.73 -20.72
N PHE A 194 -26.49 -13.04 -19.74
CA PHE A 194 -25.11 -12.57 -19.79
C PHE A 194 -24.08 -13.72 -19.67
N LYS A 195 -23.41 -14.02 -20.79
CA LYS A 195 -22.34 -15.02 -20.86
C LYS A 195 -21.00 -14.45 -20.36
N ALA A 196 -20.82 -14.38 -19.04
CA ALA A 196 -19.65 -13.79 -18.40
C ALA A 196 -18.29 -14.33 -18.91
N TYR A 197 -18.15 -15.66 -19.02
CA TYR A 197 -16.91 -16.28 -19.50
C TYR A 197 -16.58 -15.89 -20.95
N ALA A 198 -17.57 -15.90 -21.84
CA ALA A 198 -17.40 -15.52 -23.24
C ALA A 198 -16.98 -14.04 -23.35
N LYS A 199 -17.61 -13.15 -22.58
CA LYS A 199 -17.24 -11.73 -22.54
C LYS A 199 -15.79 -11.53 -22.10
N LEU A 200 -15.33 -12.21 -21.05
CA LEU A 200 -13.92 -12.14 -20.60
C LEU A 200 -12.94 -12.59 -21.69
N ARG A 201 -13.29 -13.60 -22.50
CA ARG A 201 -12.45 -14.07 -23.62
C ARG A 201 -12.41 -13.05 -24.76
N VAL A 202 -13.55 -12.45 -25.10
CA VAL A 202 -13.65 -11.38 -26.11
C VAL A 202 -12.83 -10.16 -25.68
N GLU A 203 -12.89 -9.73 -24.42
CA GLU A 203 -12.10 -8.59 -23.94
C GLU A 203 -10.59 -8.85 -23.98
N ARG A 204 -10.15 -10.06 -23.64
CA ARG A 204 -8.74 -10.46 -23.81
C ARG A 204 -8.32 -10.42 -25.29
N MET A 205 -9.18 -10.90 -26.19
CA MET A 205 -8.93 -10.83 -27.64
C MET A 205 -8.85 -9.38 -28.11
N ASN A 206 -9.76 -8.52 -27.66
CA ASN A 206 -9.78 -7.10 -27.99
C ASN A 206 -8.46 -6.44 -27.60
N GLN A 207 -8.03 -6.58 -26.34
CA GLN A 207 -6.73 -6.05 -25.87
C GLN A 207 -5.54 -6.58 -26.71
N ARG A 208 -5.53 -7.87 -27.02
CA ARG A 208 -4.46 -8.48 -27.84
C ARG A 208 -4.43 -7.92 -29.27
N GLN A 209 -5.59 -7.65 -29.86
CA GLN A 209 -5.73 -7.26 -31.26
C GLN A 209 -5.74 -5.74 -31.50
N ILE A 210 -5.61 -4.89 -30.47
CA ILE A 210 -5.61 -3.42 -30.60
C ILE A 210 -4.63 -2.97 -31.68
N GLY A 211 -3.37 -3.40 -31.59
CA GLY A 211 -2.32 -2.96 -32.53
C GLY A 211 -2.59 -3.39 -33.98
N ALA A 212 -2.99 -4.65 -34.19
CA ALA A 212 -3.30 -5.17 -35.53
C ALA A 212 -4.51 -4.48 -36.15
N ARG A 213 -5.54 -4.18 -35.35
CA ARG A 213 -6.73 -3.45 -35.82
C ARG A 213 -6.41 -2.01 -36.17
N LEU A 214 -5.64 -1.31 -35.33
CA LEU A 214 -5.19 0.06 -35.63
C LEU A 214 -4.34 0.12 -36.91
N LYS A 215 -3.44 -0.85 -37.09
CA LYS A 215 -2.63 -0.96 -38.32
C LYS A 215 -3.51 -1.16 -39.56
N LYS A 216 -4.44 -2.12 -39.52
CA LYS A 216 -5.35 -2.38 -40.63
C LYS A 216 -6.28 -1.20 -40.93
N ALA A 217 -6.79 -0.51 -39.91
CA ALA A 217 -7.60 0.69 -40.10
C ALA A 217 -6.79 1.81 -40.77
N ALA A 218 -5.54 2.02 -40.34
CA ALA A 218 -4.65 3.01 -40.95
C ALA A 218 -4.20 2.64 -42.38
N GLU A 219 -4.14 1.35 -42.71
CA GLU A 219 -3.87 0.88 -44.09
C GLU A 219 -5.10 1.09 -44.99
N ALA A 220 -6.29 0.74 -44.52
CA ALA A 220 -7.55 0.99 -45.24
C ALA A 220 -7.77 2.48 -45.51
N GLU A 221 -7.53 3.36 -44.52
CA GLU A 221 -7.61 4.82 -44.71
C GLU A 221 -6.58 5.38 -45.69
N LYS A 222 -5.45 4.70 -45.89
CA LYS A 222 -4.43 5.09 -46.88
C LYS A 222 -4.80 4.60 -48.28
N GLU A 223 -5.44 3.44 -48.39
CA GLU A 223 -5.95 2.91 -49.65
C GLU A 223 -7.16 3.70 -50.14
N GLU A 224 -8.06 4.16 -49.26
CA GLU A 224 -9.20 5.01 -49.62
C GLU A 224 -8.80 6.44 -50.03
N LYS A 225 -7.63 6.91 -49.61
CA LYS A 225 -7.10 8.25 -49.97
C LYS A 225 -6.23 8.24 -51.21
N LYS A 226 -6.00 7.07 -51.82
CA LYS A 226 -5.17 6.90 -53.01
C LYS A 226 -6.05 6.66 -54.23
#